data_AF-A0A0K0Y141-F1
#
_entry.id   AF-A0A0K0Y141-F1
#
_cell.length_a   1.000
_cell.length_b   1.000
_cell.length_c   1.000
_cell.angle_alpha   90.00
_cell.angle_beta   90.00
_cell.angle_gamma   90.00
#
_symmetry.space_group_name_H-M   'P 1'
#
loop_
_entity.id
_entity.type
_entity.pdbx_description
1 polymer ?
#
loop_
_entity_poly.entity_id
_entity_poly.type
_entity_poly.pdbx_seq_one_letter_code
_entity_poly.pdbx_strand_id
1 'polypeptide(L)'
;MSYAGAADTGPCEGRHASPSNPTGAGKARTKEPLTETFVFRCSAAEKAQLRAKAEAAGLPAATLLREALGLTEARRRKPIPRVDPALVLAVGRIGGNLNQIARWLNYAVKIGRTDLDALTVARRLLTIERQLAQIIEVSRRC
;
A
#
# COMPACT_ATOMS: atom_id res chain seq x y z
N MET A 1 -9.91 -7.02 53.35
CA MET A 1 -9.36 -8.08 52.49
C MET A 1 -8.79 -7.44 51.23
N SER A 2 -7.51 -7.70 51.00
CA SER A 2 -6.67 -7.27 49.86
C SER A 2 -7.05 -8.03 48.58
N TYR A 3 -7.05 -7.37 47.42
CA TYR A 3 -5.98 -7.51 46.40
C TYR A 3 -6.10 -6.43 45.32
N ALA A 4 -4.97 -5.77 45.10
CA ALA A 4 -4.64 -4.92 43.96
C ALA A 4 -4.30 -5.76 42.72
N GLY A 5 -4.30 -5.15 41.53
CA GLY A 5 -3.63 -5.72 40.36
C GLY A 5 -4.03 -5.08 39.04
N ALA A 6 -3.31 -4.03 38.65
CA ALA A 6 -3.26 -3.53 37.28
C ALA A 6 -2.27 -4.35 36.44
N ALA A 7 -2.51 -4.33 35.12
CA ALA A 7 -1.63 -4.74 34.01
C ALA A 7 -1.50 -6.24 33.70
N ASP A 8 -2.12 -6.64 32.59
CA ASP A 8 -1.60 -7.70 31.69
C ASP A 8 -2.14 -7.46 30.27
N THR A 9 -1.57 -6.47 29.58
CA THR A 9 -1.61 -6.44 28.11
C THR A 9 -0.51 -7.36 27.60
N GLY A 10 -0.81 -8.65 27.53
CA GLY A 10 0.08 -9.65 26.95
C GLY A 10 0.42 -9.34 25.48
N PRO A 11 1.56 -9.84 24.97
CA PRO A 11 1.99 -9.57 23.60
C PRO A 11 1.01 -10.21 22.62
N CYS A 12 0.60 -9.45 21.61
CA CYS A 12 -0.26 -9.89 20.51
C CYS A 12 0.48 -10.83 19.54
N GLU A 13 1.07 -11.91 20.04
CA GLU A 13 1.68 -12.96 19.24
C GLU A 13 0.61 -14.00 18.91
N GLY A 14 0.10 -13.98 17.67
CA GLY A 14 -0.85 -15.00 17.23
C GLY A 14 -1.78 -14.64 16.08
N ARG A 15 -1.72 -13.43 15.52
CA ARG A 15 -2.43 -13.13 14.26
C ARG A 15 -1.68 -13.75 13.08
N HIS A 16 -1.81 -15.07 12.91
CA HIS A 16 -1.50 -15.72 11.65
C HIS A 16 -2.39 -15.12 10.55
N ALA A 17 -1.77 -14.41 9.61
CA ALA A 17 -2.45 -13.96 8.40
C ALA A 17 -2.98 -15.18 7.62
N SER A 18 -4.16 -15.04 7.01
CA SER A 18 -4.80 -16.10 6.23
C SER A 18 -3.86 -16.64 5.13
N PRO A 19 -3.86 -17.96 4.87
CA PRO A 19 -2.87 -18.63 4.00
C PRO A 19 -3.06 -18.36 2.51
N SER A 20 -4.03 -17.53 2.12
CA SER A 20 -4.37 -17.22 0.73
C SER A 20 -3.60 -16.03 0.14
N ASN A 21 -2.62 -15.48 0.86
CA ASN A 21 -1.71 -14.50 0.29
C ASN A 21 -0.38 -15.19 -0.04
N PRO A 22 -0.04 -15.44 -1.33
CA PRO A 22 1.29 -15.89 -1.69
C PRO A 22 2.23 -14.70 -1.53
N THR A 23 2.58 -14.36 -0.30
CA THR A 23 3.64 -13.40 -0.01
C THR A 23 4.98 -14.13 -0.08
N GLY A 24 5.16 -14.94 -1.12
CA GLY A 24 6.48 -15.29 -1.61
C GLY A 24 7.02 -14.07 -2.33
N ALA A 25 7.37 -13.03 -1.58
CA ALA A 25 8.25 -12.00 -2.11
C ALA A 25 9.53 -12.75 -2.51
N GLY A 26 9.68 -13.02 -3.81
CA GLY A 26 10.86 -13.68 -4.34
C GLY A 26 12.09 -12.97 -3.77
N LYS A 27 13.02 -13.75 -3.19
CA LYS A 27 14.24 -13.22 -2.56
C LYS A 27 14.83 -12.16 -3.48
N ALA A 28 14.70 -10.89 -3.09
CA ALA A 28 15.31 -9.81 -3.84
C ALA A 28 16.82 -10.11 -3.87
N ARG A 29 17.41 -10.20 -5.07
CA ARG A 29 18.86 -10.37 -5.22
C ARG A 29 19.54 -9.31 -4.35
N THR A 30 20.23 -9.73 -3.31
CA THR A 30 21.02 -8.85 -2.45
C THR A 30 22.13 -8.27 -3.30
N LYS A 31 21.98 -7.01 -3.71
CA LYS A 31 23.03 -6.25 -4.40
C LYS A 31 24.22 -6.14 -3.43
N GLU A 32 25.44 -6.31 -3.95
CA GLU A 32 26.65 -6.12 -3.16
C GLU A 32 26.66 -4.75 -2.48
N PRO A 33 27.05 -4.66 -1.20
CA PRO A 33 27.05 -3.41 -0.47
C PRO A 33 28.09 -2.45 -1.04
N LEU A 34 27.72 -1.16 -1.09
CA LEU A 34 28.61 -0.08 -1.52
C LEU A 34 29.50 0.33 -0.34
N THR A 35 30.74 -0.15 -0.31
CA THR A 35 31.67 0.04 0.82
C THR A 35 32.63 1.21 0.61
N GLU A 36 33.00 1.52 -0.63
CA GLU A 36 33.98 2.57 -0.95
C GLU A 36 33.36 3.97 -1.02
N THR A 37 34.09 4.98 -0.54
CA THR A 37 33.64 6.37 -0.49
C THR A 37 34.44 7.27 -1.44
N PHE A 38 33.73 8.09 -2.23
CA PHE A 38 34.33 9.12 -3.09
C PHE A 38 34.09 10.51 -2.51
N VAL A 39 35.17 11.26 -2.25
CA VAL A 39 35.10 12.62 -1.67
C VAL A 39 35.42 13.65 -2.75
N PHE A 40 34.53 14.63 -2.93
CA PHE A 40 34.68 15.73 -3.89
C PHE A 40 34.67 17.08 -3.16
N ARG A 41 35.70 17.89 -3.40
CA ARG A 41 35.75 19.28 -2.91
C ARG A 41 34.98 20.17 -3.89
N CYS A 42 34.01 20.92 -3.38
CA CYS A 42 33.21 21.86 -4.14
C CYS A 42 33.01 23.15 -3.35
N SER A 43 32.70 24.22 -4.06
CA SER A 43 32.21 25.47 -3.49
C SER A 43 30.80 25.30 -2.89
N ALA A 44 30.40 26.23 -2.02
CA ALA A 44 29.06 26.22 -1.44
C ALA A 44 27.96 26.34 -2.51
N ALA A 45 28.20 27.12 -3.57
CA ALA A 45 27.28 27.31 -4.68
C ALA A 45 27.06 26.00 -5.48
N GLU A 46 28.14 25.29 -5.81
CA GLU A 46 28.06 24.00 -6.51
C GLU A 46 27.33 22.95 -5.66
N LYS A 47 27.59 22.93 -4.35
CA LYS A 47 26.89 22.03 -3.43
C LYS A 47 25.38 22.31 -3.40
N ALA A 48 24.98 23.58 -3.42
CA ALA A 48 23.57 23.97 -3.47
C ALA A 48 22.91 23.55 -4.79
N GLN A 49 23.59 23.77 -5.92
CA GLN A 49 23.09 23.35 -7.23
C GLN A 49 22.94 21.82 -7.34
N LEU A 50 23.89 21.04 -6.81
CA LEU A 50 23.80 19.58 -6.80
C LEU A 50 22.60 19.09 -5.98
N ARG A 51 22.33 19.71 -4.83
CA ARG A 51 21.16 19.39 -4.00
C ARG A 51 19.85 19.72 -4.73
N ALA A 52 19.75 20.91 -5.31
CA ALA A 52 18.56 21.32 -6.05
C ALA A 52 18.27 20.38 -7.24
N LYS A 53 19.30 19.95 -7.98
CA LYS A 53 19.16 18.96 -9.07
C LYS A 53 18.69 17.60 -8.57
N ALA A 54 19.21 17.14 -7.44
CA ALA A 54 18.81 15.88 -6.82
C ALA A 54 17.34 15.92 -6.34
N GLU A 55 16.93 17.01 -5.70
CA GLU A 55 15.56 17.25 -5.25
C GLU A 55 14.57 17.31 -6.42
N ALA A 56 14.90 18.07 -7.47
CA ALA A 56 14.08 18.16 -8.68
C ALA A 56 13.89 16.79 -9.37
N ALA A 57 14.91 15.94 -9.31
CA ALA A 57 14.85 14.57 -9.83
C ALA A 57 14.16 13.58 -8.87
N GLY A 58 13.91 13.96 -7.61
CA GLY A 58 13.37 13.07 -6.58
C GLY A 58 14.32 11.94 -6.19
N LEU A 59 15.64 12.15 -6.34
CA LEU A 59 16.69 11.15 -6.11
C LEU A 59 17.68 11.62 -5.05
N PRO A 60 18.28 10.70 -4.27
CA PRO A 60 19.45 11.04 -3.46
C PRO A 60 20.60 11.53 -4.36
N ALA A 61 21.40 12.49 -3.87
CA ALA A 61 22.53 13.04 -4.62
C ALA A 61 23.53 11.96 -5.09
N ALA A 62 23.78 10.93 -4.27
CA ALA A 62 24.64 9.80 -4.65
C ALA A 62 24.05 8.98 -5.81
N THR A 63 22.74 8.82 -5.86
CA THR A 63 22.06 8.12 -6.97
C THR A 63 22.12 8.95 -8.24
N LEU A 64 21.90 10.27 -8.15
CA LEU A 64 22.05 11.21 -9.27
C LEU A 64 23.46 11.17 -9.86
N LEU A 65 24.50 11.16 -9.01
CA LEU A 65 25.90 11.10 -9.45
C LEU A 65 26.21 9.76 -10.14
N ARG A 66 25.73 8.64 -9.58
CA ARG A 66 25.92 7.32 -10.21
C ARG A 66 25.18 7.20 -11.55
N GLU A 67 24.02 7.83 -11.69
CA GLU A 67 23.30 7.94 -12.96
C GLU A 67 24.08 8.77 -13.98
N ALA A 68 24.63 9.92 -13.55
CA ALA A 68 25.47 10.78 -14.41
C ALA A 68 26.76 10.07 -14.89
N LEU A 69 27.30 9.16 -14.08
CA LEU A 69 28.45 8.32 -14.43
C LEU A 69 28.06 7.07 -15.26
N GLY A 70 26.77 6.88 -15.58
CA GLY A 70 26.28 5.71 -16.32
C GLY A 70 26.32 4.40 -15.53
N LEU A 71 26.54 4.44 -14.21
CA LEU A 71 26.68 3.26 -13.36
C LEU A 71 25.33 2.66 -12.94
N THR A 72 24.25 3.43 -13.04
CA THR A 72 22.89 3.01 -12.67
C THR A 72 21.82 3.76 -13.45
N GLU A 73 20.75 3.08 -13.83
CA GLU A 73 19.50 3.74 -14.21
C GLU A 73 18.64 3.98 -12.97
N ALA A 74 18.46 5.24 -12.60
CA ALA A 74 17.60 5.58 -11.48
C ALA A 74 16.14 5.41 -11.89
N ARG A 75 15.44 4.46 -11.26
CA ARG A 75 13.99 4.33 -11.43
C ARG A 75 13.31 5.54 -10.79
N ARG A 76 13.03 6.57 -11.60
CA ARG A 76 12.25 7.73 -11.18
C ARG A 76 10.88 7.24 -10.72
N ARG A 77 10.53 7.48 -9.46
CA ARG A 77 9.18 7.17 -8.97
C ARG A 77 8.22 8.03 -9.79
N LYS A 78 7.27 7.40 -10.47
CA LYS A 78 6.15 8.15 -11.04
C LYS A 78 5.54 8.97 -9.90
N PRO A 79 5.29 10.28 -10.08
CA PRO A 79 4.62 11.06 -9.07
C PRO A 79 3.31 10.33 -8.74
N ILE A 80 3.13 10.04 -7.45
CA ILE A 80 1.92 9.37 -6.99
C ILE A 80 0.76 10.28 -7.42
N PRO A 81 -0.23 9.77 -8.18
CA PRO A 81 -1.39 10.56 -8.55
C PRO A 81 -1.98 11.17 -7.28
N ARG A 82 -2.10 12.51 -7.24
CA ARG A 82 -2.73 13.20 -6.12
C ARG A 82 -4.24 12.97 -6.24
N VAL A 83 -4.71 11.88 -5.68
CA VAL A 83 -6.13 11.53 -5.57
C VAL A 83 -6.62 12.01 -4.20
N ASP A 84 -7.83 12.55 -4.15
CA ASP A 84 -8.49 12.91 -2.89
C ASP A 84 -8.51 11.69 -1.92
N PRO A 85 -7.91 11.79 -0.73
CA PRO A 85 -7.92 10.71 0.26
C PRO A 85 -9.34 10.25 0.64
N ALA A 86 -10.33 11.15 0.63
CA ALA A 86 -11.71 10.81 0.93
C ALA A 86 -12.30 9.86 -0.12
N LEU A 87 -11.98 10.09 -1.40
CA LEU A 87 -12.37 9.21 -2.51
C LEU A 87 -11.73 7.82 -2.37
N VAL A 88 -10.44 7.76 -2.04
CA VAL A 88 -9.74 6.48 -1.83
C VAL A 88 -10.37 5.69 -0.68
N LEU A 89 -10.71 6.35 0.42
CA LEU A 89 -11.37 5.71 1.56
C LEU A 89 -12.77 5.20 1.21
N ALA A 90 -13.55 5.99 0.45
CA ALA A 90 -14.90 5.61 0.04
C ALA A 90 -14.89 4.35 -0.86
N VAL A 91 -14.00 4.31 -1.85
CA VAL A 91 -13.79 3.13 -2.72
C VAL A 91 -13.29 1.94 -1.89
N GLY A 92 -12.37 2.16 -0.95
CA GLY A 92 -11.86 1.13 -0.06
C GLY A 92 -12.96 0.47 0.79
N ARG A 93 -13.93 1.25 1.29
CA ARG A 93 -15.09 0.73 2.04
C ARG A 93 -15.98 -0.16 1.16
N ILE A 94 -16.23 0.24 -0.09
CA ILE A 94 -16.98 -0.58 -1.05
C ILE A 94 -16.25 -1.91 -1.31
N GLY A 95 -14.96 -1.87 -1.57
CA GLY A 95 -14.13 -3.06 -1.76
C GLY A 95 -14.16 -3.99 -0.53
N GLY A 96 -14.13 -3.42 0.67
CA GLY A 96 -14.28 -4.16 1.93
C GLY A 96 -15.60 -4.93 2.02
N ASN A 97 -16.71 -4.29 1.66
CA ASN A 97 -18.05 -4.91 1.65
C ASN A 97 -18.15 -6.05 0.63
N LEU A 98 -17.65 -5.84 -0.58
CA LEU A 98 -17.60 -6.89 -1.62
C LEU A 98 -16.76 -8.08 -1.15
N ASN A 99 -15.61 -7.82 -0.53
CA ASN A 99 -14.76 -8.88 -0.01
C ASN A 99 -15.41 -9.65 1.14
N GLN A 100 -16.25 -9.01 1.96
CA GLN A 100 -17.04 -9.72 2.98
C GLN A 100 -18.05 -10.67 2.35
N ILE A 101 -18.77 -10.23 1.31
CA ILE A 101 -19.73 -11.08 0.58
C ILE A 101 -19.00 -12.26 -0.06
N ALA A 102 -17.89 -12.01 -0.75
CA ALA A 102 -17.08 -13.05 -1.39
C ALA A 102 -16.56 -14.07 -0.37
N ARG A 103 -16.01 -13.62 0.76
CA ARG A 103 -15.53 -14.52 1.83
C ARG A 103 -16.65 -15.37 2.41
N TRP A 104 -17.82 -14.78 2.65
CA TRP A 104 -18.97 -15.51 3.17
C TRP A 104 -19.46 -16.57 2.18
N LEU A 105 -19.57 -16.22 0.89
CA LEU A 105 -19.95 -17.16 -0.17
C LEU A 105 -18.94 -18.31 -0.30
N ASN A 106 -17.65 -17.99 -0.37
CA ASN A 106 -16.59 -18.99 -0.46
C ASN A 106 -16.58 -19.92 0.75
N TYR A 107 -16.83 -19.39 1.95
CA TYR A 107 -16.94 -20.20 3.15
C TYR A 107 -18.17 -21.13 3.10
N ALA A 108 -19.32 -20.62 2.67
CA ALA A 108 -20.54 -21.42 2.55
C ALA A 108 -20.39 -22.56 1.53
N VAL A 109 -19.79 -22.29 0.37
CA VAL A 109 -19.46 -23.31 -0.63
C VAL A 109 -18.50 -24.36 -0.06
N LYS A 110 -17.47 -23.91 0.68
CA LYS A 110 -16.47 -24.80 1.29
C LYS A 110 -17.07 -25.79 2.28
N ILE A 111 -18.08 -25.38 3.05
CA ILE A 111 -18.78 -26.24 4.01
C ILE A 111 -19.95 -27.03 3.38
N GLY A 112 -20.13 -26.96 2.05
CA GLY A 112 -21.18 -27.68 1.33
C GLY A 112 -22.59 -27.15 1.57
N ARG A 113 -22.72 -25.87 1.97
CA ARG A 113 -24.02 -25.25 2.26
C ARG A 113 -24.78 -24.95 0.97
N THR A 114 -26.02 -25.44 0.87
CA THR A 114 -26.87 -25.34 -0.34
C THR A 114 -28.04 -24.36 -0.20
N ASP A 115 -28.38 -23.92 1.02
CA ASP A 115 -29.47 -23.00 1.36
C ASP A 115 -29.06 -21.51 1.31
N LEU A 116 -28.24 -21.14 0.33
CA LEU A 116 -27.82 -19.75 0.17
C LEU A 116 -28.98 -18.86 -0.31
N ASP A 117 -29.32 -17.83 0.47
CA ASP A 117 -30.29 -16.81 0.05
C ASP A 117 -29.71 -15.90 -1.04
N ALA A 118 -29.83 -16.37 -2.27
CA ALA A 118 -29.36 -15.67 -3.47
C ALA A 118 -30.02 -14.29 -3.64
N LEU A 119 -31.27 -14.12 -3.21
CA LEU A 119 -31.98 -12.85 -3.30
C LEU A 119 -31.37 -11.80 -2.37
N THR A 120 -31.01 -12.20 -1.15
CA THR A 120 -30.30 -11.32 -0.21
C THR A 120 -28.91 -10.93 -0.72
N VAL A 121 -28.17 -11.87 -1.34
CA VAL A 121 -26.87 -11.57 -1.95
C VAL A 121 -27.03 -10.59 -3.10
N ALA A 122 -27.97 -10.84 -4.02
CA ALA A 122 -28.25 -9.96 -5.16
C ALA A 122 -28.63 -8.55 -4.70
N ARG A 123 -29.48 -8.44 -3.66
CA ARG A 123 -29.87 -7.14 -3.07
C ARG A 123 -28.65 -6.38 -2.53
N ARG A 124 -27.73 -7.06 -1.82
CA ARG A 124 -26.51 -6.43 -1.29
C ARG A 124 -25.58 -5.95 -2.40
N LEU A 125 -25.42 -6.73 -3.47
CA LEU A 125 -24.62 -6.34 -4.63
C LEU A 125 -25.20 -5.11 -5.34
N LEU A 126 -26.52 -5.05 -5.49
CA LEU A 126 -27.21 -3.91 -6.11
C LEU A 126 -27.10 -2.64 -5.25
N THR A 127 -27.10 -2.76 -3.92
CA THR A 127 -26.78 -1.64 -3.01
C THR A 127 -25.36 -1.12 -3.24
N ILE A 128 -24.38 -2.02 -3.38
CA ILE A 128 -22.98 -1.66 -3.61
C ILE A 128 -22.82 -0.96 -4.97
N GLU A 129 -23.48 -1.46 -6.01
CA GLU A 129 -23.49 -0.84 -7.34
C GLU A 129 -24.01 0.61 -7.27
N ARG A 130 -25.13 0.84 -6.58
CA ARG A 130 -25.69 2.18 -6.38
C ARG A 130 -24.75 3.11 -5.61
N GLN A 131 -24.11 2.62 -4.55
CA GLN A 131 -23.12 3.40 -3.79
C GLN A 131 -21.91 3.77 -4.65
N LEU A 132 -21.44 2.85 -5.49
CA LEU A 132 -20.33 3.13 -6.41
C LEU A 132 -20.73 4.16 -7.46
N ALA A 133 -21.94 4.07 -8.03
CA ALA A 133 -22.47 5.04 -8.98
C ALA A 133 -22.52 6.45 -8.37
N GLN A 134 -22.94 6.58 -7.10
CA GLN A 134 -22.95 7.86 -6.38
C GLN A 134 -21.54 8.44 -6.21
N ILE A 135 -20.55 7.61 -5.83
CA ILE A 135 -19.16 8.07 -5.71
C ILE A 135 -18.63 8.56 -7.06
N ILE A 136 -18.91 7.83 -8.14
CA ILE A 136 -18.50 8.23 -9.49
C ILE A 136 -19.14 9.57 -9.87
N GLU A 137 -20.43 9.73 -9.63
CA GLU A 137 -21.15 10.96 -9.94
C GLU A 137 -20.62 12.17 -9.17
N VAL A 138 -20.36 12.03 -7.86
CA VAL A 138 -19.75 13.07 -7.04
C VAL A 138 -18.35 13.40 -7.55
N SER A 139 -17.53 12.39 -7.87
CA SER A 139 -16.16 12.59 -8.35
C SER A 139 -16.06 13.25 -9.73
N ARG A 140 -17.13 13.22 -10.53
CA ARG A 140 -17.21 13.89 -11.84
C ARG A 140 -17.61 15.36 -11.74
N ARG A 141 -18.19 15.77 -10.62
CA ARG A 141 -18.65 17.15 -10.37
C ARG A 141 -17.60 18.00 -9.65
N CYS A 142 -16.55 17.36 -9.12
CA CYS A 142 -15.37 17.98 -8.52
C CYS A 142 -14.24 18.10 -9.55
#